data_AF-A0A074LUZ7-F1
#
_entry.id   AF-A0A074LUZ7-F1
#
_cell.length_a   1.000
_cell.length_b   1.000
_cell.length_c   1.000
_cell.angle_alpha   90.00
_cell.angle_beta   90.00
_cell.angle_gamma   90.00
#
_symmetry.space_group_name_H-M   'P 1'
#
loop_
_entity.id
_entity.type
_entity.pdbx_description
1 polymer ?
#
loop_
_entity_poly.entity_id
_entity_poly.type
_entity_poly.pdbx_seq_one_letter_code
_entity_poly.pdbx_strand_id
1 'polypeptide(L)'
;MSKSQHDLLLQYKKTRRDLRAKHDRTESKEDQALLSQMIGDVEFVIEWLSTGRQPESRRGIDRRSVYELTKVWDPEWFKEFVAPVAATSEYELSLSDEFSLDDAMTGLSERERQCYVLHVGFDYSMLQVAQELNIKKASVQNHLKEAAKKIKNNRTRDMFSIVV
;
A
#
# COMPACT_ATOMS: atom_id res chain seq x y z
N MET A 1 -37.19 25.46 8.04
CA MET A 1 -37.35 25.65 6.58
C MET A 1 -36.04 25.30 5.91
N SER A 2 -36.00 24.23 5.11
CA SER A 2 -34.82 23.91 4.31
C SER A 2 -34.70 24.97 3.21
N LYS A 3 -33.59 25.73 3.18
CA LYS A 3 -33.34 26.69 2.11
C LYS A 3 -33.14 25.90 0.82
N SER A 4 -33.95 26.18 -0.19
CA SER A 4 -33.79 25.59 -1.53
C SER A 4 -32.41 25.96 -2.09
N GLN A 5 -31.76 25.06 -2.84
CA GLN A 5 -30.47 25.31 -3.49
C GLN A 5 -30.47 26.62 -4.30
N HIS A 6 -31.61 26.95 -4.91
CA HIS A 6 -31.78 28.20 -5.65
C HIS A 6 -31.66 29.45 -4.76
N ASP A 7 -32.24 29.41 -3.56
CA ASP A 7 -32.17 30.50 -2.58
C ASP A 7 -30.74 30.68 -2.07
N LEU A 8 -30.03 29.57 -1.83
CA LEU A 8 -28.63 29.61 -1.44
C LEU A 8 -27.74 30.24 -2.52
N LEU A 9 -27.91 29.85 -3.78
CA LEU A 9 -27.15 30.40 -4.91
C LEU A 9 -27.42 31.90 -5.12
N LEU A 10 -28.65 32.36 -4.88
CA LEU A 10 -29.00 33.78 -4.90
C LEU A 10 -28.28 34.56 -3.79
N GLN A 11 -28.24 34.00 -2.58
CA GLN A 11 -27.54 34.59 -1.43
C GLN A 11 -26.04 34.74 -1.71
N TYR A 12 -25.38 33.68 -2.22
CA TYR A 12 -23.96 33.73 -2.54
C TYR A 12 -23.62 34.74 -3.65
N LYS A 13 -24.47 34.85 -4.68
CA LYS A 13 -24.31 35.87 -5.72
C LYS A 13 -24.43 37.30 -5.17
N LYS A 14 -25.33 37.51 -4.20
CA LYS A 14 -25.47 38.80 -3.53
C LYS A 14 -24.23 39.13 -2.70
N THR A 15 -23.75 38.21 -1.87
CA THR A 15 -22.52 38.41 -1.08
C THR A 15 -21.30 38.67 -1.96
N ARG A 16 -21.19 37.99 -3.12
CA ARG A 16 -20.09 38.28 -4.08
C ARG A 16 -20.13 39.73 -4.58
N ARG A 17 -21.31 40.25 -4.90
CA ARG A 17 -21.48 41.64 -5.32
C ARG A 17 -21.09 42.61 -4.20
N ASP A 18 -21.54 42.34 -2.97
CA ASP A 18 -21.24 43.18 -1.82
C ASP A 18 -19.74 43.17 -1.47
N LEU A 19 -19.07 42.01 -1.57
CA LEU A 19 -17.63 41.87 -1.35
C LEU A 19 -16.81 42.62 -2.42
N ARG A 20 -17.17 42.52 -3.70
CA ARG A 20 -16.52 43.31 -4.77
C ARG A 20 -16.68 44.80 -4.54
N ALA A 21 -17.88 45.26 -4.19
CA ALA A 21 -18.11 46.66 -3.89
C ALA A 21 -17.31 47.16 -2.66
N LYS A 22 -17.07 46.29 -1.67
CA LYS A 22 -16.18 46.60 -0.54
C LYS A 22 -14.71 46.64 -0.97
N HIS A 23 -14.28 45.64 -1.75
CA HIS A 23 -12.92 45.56 -2.27
C HIS A 23 -12.52 46.84 -3.04
N ASP A 24 -13.41 47.34 -3.90
CA ASP A 24 -13.16 48.54 -4.71
C ASP A 24 -13.10 49.85 -3.90
N ARG A 25 -13.68 49.87 -2.69
CA ARG A 25 -13.69 51.04 -1.79
C ARG A 25 -12.54 51.03 -0.78
N THR A 26 -11.88 49.90 -0.62
CA THR A 26 -10.80 49.72 0.35
C THR A 26 -9.48 50.18 -0.26
N GLU A 27 -8.75 51.04 0.46
CA GLU A 27 -7.43 51.53 0.02
C GLU A 27 -6.26 50.71 0.59
N SER A 28 -6.49 50.01 1.71
CA SER A 28 -5.49 49.15 2.36
C SER A 28 -5.23 47.89 1.53
N LYS A 29 -3.95 47.65 1.18
CA LYS A 29 -3.54 46.48 0.39
C LYS A 29 -3.77 45.15 1.11
N GLU A 30 -3.64 45.13 2.44
CA GLU A 30 -3.86 43.93 3.25
C GLU A 30 -5.35 43.52 3.23
N ASP A 31 -6.23 44.50 3.42
CA ASP A 31 -7.67 44.29 3.38
C ASP A 31 -8.15 43.92 1.96
N GLN A 32 -7.54 44.49 0.91
CA GLN A 32 -7.81 44.10 -0.47
C GLN A 32 -7.42 42.65 -0.75
N ALA A 33 -6.27 42.19 -0.23
CA ALA A 33 -5.83 40.80 -0.37
C ALA A 33 -6.79 39.83 0.33
N LEU A 34 -7.21 40.17 1.55
CA LEU A 34 -8.20 39.38 2.29
C LEU A 34 -9.55 39.32 1.56
N LEU A 35 -10.05 40.48 1.10
CA LEU A 35 -11.30 40.54 0.34
C LEU A 35 -11.22 39.78 -0.99
N SER A 36 -10.06 39.78 -1.65
CA SER A 36 -9.81 38.99 -2.86
C SER A 36 -9.91 37.49 -2.58
N GLN A 37 -9.34 37.00 -1.47
CA GLN A 37 -9.48 35.61 -1.05
C GLN A 37 -10.96 35.26 -0.76
N MET A 38 -11.66 36.10 0.01
CA MET A 38 -13.08 35.90 0.30
C MET A 38 -13.96 35.87 -0.96
N ILE A 39 -13.63 36.68 -1.97
CA ILE A 39 -14.30 36.65 -3.28
C ILE A 39 -14.04 35.32 -3.98
N GLY A 40 -12.80 34.83 -3.96
CA GLY A 40 -12.42 33.52 -4.51
C GLY A 40 -13.20 32.38 -3.88
N ASP A 41 -13.31 32.36 -2.55
CA ASP A 41 -14.06 31.33 -1.82
C ASP A 41 -15.56 31.34 -2.20
N VAL A 42 -16.16 32.53 -2.31
CA VAL A 42 -17.56 32.67 -2.72
C VAL A 42 -17.76 32.25 -4.18
N GLU A 43 -16.83 32.57 -5.07
CA GLU A 43 -16.88 32.13 -6.47
C GLU A 43 -16.77 30.62 -6.60
N PHE A 44 -15.88 29.99 -5.83
CA PHE A 44 -15.77 28.53 -5.72
C PHE A 44 -17.11 27.90 -5.31
N VAL A 45 -17.74 28.42 -4.25
CA VAL A 45 -19.04 27.90 -3.79
C VAL A 45 -20.13 28.11 -4.85
N ILE A 46 -20.17 29.26 -5.54
CA ILE A 46 -21.14 29.51 -6.61
C ILE A 46 -20.98 28.50 -7.73
N GLU A 47 -19.75 28.25 -8.19
CA GLU A 47 -19.47 27.29 -9.26
C GLU A 47 -19.87 25.86 -8.85
N TRP A 48 -19.59 25.48 -7.61
CA TRP A 48 -19.98 24.17 -7.10
C TRP A 48 -21.50 24.04 -7.05
N LEU A 49 -22.21 25.02 -6.50
CA LEU A 49 -23.67 25.00 -6.40
C LEU A 49 -24.36 25.09 -7.77
N SER A 50 -23.74 25.71 -8.78
CA SER A 50 -24.30 25.77 -10.14
C SER A 50 -24.06 24.51 -10.94
N THR A 51 -22.88 23.90 -10.80
CA THR A 51 -22.44 22.77 -11.63
C THR A 51 -22.71 21.42 -10.97
N GLY A 52 -22.89 21.41 -9.64
CA GLY A 52 -22.99 20.19 -8.84
C GLY A 52 -21.69 19.38 -8.77
N ARG A 53 -20.57 19.96 -9.22
CA ARG A 53 -19.24 19.34 -9.26
C ARG A 53 -18.25 20.25 -8.56
N GLN A 54 -17.23 19.65 -7.94
CA GLN A 54 -16.14 20.41 -7.32
C GLN A 54 -15.45 21.29 -8.38
N PRO A 55 -15.36 22.60 -8.16
CA PRO A 55 -14.63 23.54 -9.02
C PRO A 55 -13.15 23.13 -9.15
N GLU A 56 -12.50 23.55 -10.24
CA GLU A 56 -11.10 23.23 -10.60
C GLU A 56 -10.79 21.75 -10.94
N SER A 57 -11.64 20.80 -10.54
CA SER A 57 -11.45 19.40 -10.88
C SER A 57 -11.84 19.12 -12.35
N ARG A 58 -10.85 19.06 -13.24
CA ARG A 58 -11.05 18.72 -14.67
C ARG A 58 -11.51 17.27 -14.89
N ARG A 59 -11.39 16.39 -13.89
CA ARG A 59 -11.66 14.94 -14.00
C ARG A 59 -12.68 14.52 -12.95
N GLY A 60 -13.57 13.58 -13.30
CA GLY A 60 -14.55 13.05 -12.34
C GLY A 60 -13.90 12.26 -11.20
N ILE A 61 -14.64 12.08 -10.10
CA ILE A 61 -14.17 11.38 -8.88
C ILE A 61 -13.68 9.94 -9.12
N ASP A 62 -14.08 9.34 -10.23
CA ASP A 62 -13.61 8.03 -10.70
C ASP A 62 -12.10 8.02 -10.98
N ARG A 63 -11.51 9.18 -11.34
CA ARG A 63 -10.07 9.34 -11.57
C ARG A 63 -9.45 10.23 -10.50
N ARG A 64 -9.28 9.68 -9.30
CA ARG A 64 -8.61 10.34 -8.17
C ARG A 64 -7.17 10.71 -8.53
N SER A 65 -6.75 11.90 -8.13
CA SER A 65 -5.34 12.32 -8.24
C SER A 65 -4.46 11.51 -7.28
N VAL A 66 -3.15 11.48 -7.53
CA VAL A 66 -2.18 10.79 -6.63
C VAL A 66 -2.35 11.32 -5.20
N TYR A 67 -2.46 12.64 -5.02
CA TYR A 67 -2.66 13.29 -3.71
C TYR A 67 -3.96 12.90 -3.00
N GLU A 68 -5.03 12.55 -3.72
CA GLU A 68 -6.29 12.07 -3.13
C GLU A 68 -6.22 10.58 -2.76
N LEU A 69 -5.33 9.81 -3.39
CA LEU A 69 -5.05 8.42 -3.06
C LEU A 69 -4.07 8.32 -1.87
N THR A 70 -3.07 9.19 -1.81
CA THR A 70 -2.18 9.34 -0.65
C THR A 70 -2.82 10.26 0.40
N LYS A 71 -3.81 9.73 1.13
CA LYS A 71 -4.03 10.23 2.50
C LYS A 71 -2.77 9.96 3.32
N VAL A 72 -2.37 10.91 4.15
CA VAL A 72 -1.35 10.67 5.19
C VAL A 72 -1.99 9.71 6.19
N TRP A 73 -1.67 8.43 6.05
CA TRP A 73 -2.03 7.43 7.06
C TRP A 73 -1.11 7.63 8.25
N ASP A 74 -1.66 7.52 9.45
CA ASP A 74 -0.83 7.40 10.65
C ASP A 74 0.06 6.17 10.50
N PRO A 75 1.40 6.30 10.61
CA PRO A 75 2.30 5.15 10.58
C PRO A 75 1.91 4.05 11.58
N GLU A 76 1.22 4.39 12.67
CA GLU A 76 0.72 3.41 13.63
C GLU A 76 -0.37 2.50 13.07
N TRP A 77 -1.24 3.01 12.20
CA TRP A 77 -2.28 2.18 11.56
C TRP A 77 -1.68 1.15 10.61
N PHE A 78 -0.50 1.43 10.06
CA PHE A 78 0.22 0.46 9.23
C PHE A 78 0.63 -0.77 10.06
N LYS A 79 0.85 -0.63 11.36
CA LYS A 79 1.21 -1.74 12.27
C LYS A 79 0.03 -2.68 12.54
N GLU A 80 -1.20 -2.19 12.45
CA GLU A 80 -2.42 -3.01 12.60
C GLU A 80 -2.80 -3.73 11.29
N PHE A 81 -2.58 -3.08 10.15
CA PHE A 81 -2.90 -3.64 8.83
C PHE A 81 -1.83 -4.59 8.28
N VAL A 82 -0.57 -4.32 8.58
CA VAL A 82 0.50 -5.28 8.36
C VAL A 82 0.43 -6.25 9.53
N ALA A 83 -0.25 -7.37 9.33
CA ALA A 83 -0.05 -8.54 10.19
C ALA A 83 1.46 -8.68 10.44
N PRO A 84 1.91 -8.97 11.67
CA PRO A 84 3.32 -8.95 12.02
C PRO A 84 4.06 -10.00 11.20
N VAL A 85 4.56 -9.63 10.03
CA VAL A 85 5.32 -10.52 9.15
C VAL A 85 6.79 -10.59 9.62
N ALA A 86 7.23 -9.78 10.58
CA ALA A 86 8.67 -9.74 10.89
C ALA A 86 9.10 -9.23 12.28
N ALA A 87 8.30 -9.36 13.34
CA ALA A 87 8.86 -9.16 14.68
C ALA A 87 8.06 -9.91 15.75
N THR A 88 8.76 -10.77 16.50
CA THR A 88 8.37 -11.32 17.81
C THR A 88 7.21 -12.32 17.86
N SER A 89 7.46 -13.54 17.39
CA SER A 89 7.80 -14.59 18.35
C SER A 89 9.03 -15.29 17.80
N GLU A 90 10.08 -15.39 18.60
CA GLU A 90 11.02 -16.48 18.45
C GLU A 90 10.15 -17.74 18.48
N TYR A 91 9.92 -18.36 17.33
CA TYR A 91 9.58 -19.78 17.33
C TYR A 91 10.83 -20.41 17.94
N GLU A 92 10.84 -20.60 19.27
CA GLU A 92 11.70 -21.60 19.88
C GLU A 92 11.28 -22.91 19.23
N LEU A 93 11.93 -23.23 18.10
CA LEU A 93 11.85 -24.54 17.51
C LEU A 93 12.23 -25.50 18.63
N SER A 94 11.35 -26.45 18.92
CA SER A 94 11.74 -27.54 19.82
C SER A 94 12.99 -28.18 19.24
N LEU A 95 13.90 -28.66 20.09
CA LEU A 95 15.07 -29.43 19.62
C LEU A 95 14.66 -30.60 18.70
N SER A 96 13.43 -31.12 18.89
CA SER A 96 12.84 -32.12 18.01
C SER A 96 12.46 -31.60 16.62
N ASP A 97 11.97 -30.36 16.51
CA ASP A 97 11.64 -29.71 15.23
C ASP A 97 12.90 -29.35 14.44
N GLU A 98 13.94 -28.86 15.13
CA GLU A 98 15.23 -28.57 14.52
C GLU A 98 15.89 -29.85 13.98
N PHE A 99 15.84 -30.95 14.75
CA PHE A 99 16.35 -32.24 14.31
C PHE A 99 15.57 -32.79 13.11
N SER A 100 14.23 -32.70 13.13
CA SER A 100 13.41 -33.13 11.99
C SER A 100 13.67 -32.30 10.74
N LEU A 101 13.92 -31.00 10.90
CA LEU A 101 14.24 -30.11 9.79
C LEU A 101 15.62 -30.42 9.20
N ASP A 102 16.63 -30.66 10.03
CA ASP A 102 17.94 -31.06 9.53
C ASP A 102 17.88 -32.41 8.83
N ASP A 103 17.20 -33.41 9.42
CA ASP A 103 17.03 -34.72 8.81
C ASP A 103 16.33 -34.65 7.44
N ALA A 104 15.25 -33.87 7.34
CA ALA A 104 14.57 -33.63 6.06
C ALA A 104 15.50 -33.03 5.00
N MET A 105 16.45 -32.19 5.44
CA MET A 105 17.40 -31.49 4.58
C MET A 105 18.73 -32.27 4.37
N THR A 106 18.86 -33.49 4.90
CA THR A 106 20.01 -34.35 4.66
C THR A 106 20.06 -34.81 3.18
N GLY A 107 21.25 -34.84 2.58
CA GLY A 107 21.45 -35.30 1.20
C GLY A 107 21.11 -34.29 0.09
N LEU A 108 20.65 -33.07 0.45
CA LEU A 108 20.61 -31.95 -0.49
C LEU A 108 22.03 -31.43 -0.72
N SER A 109 22.36 -31.11 -1.97
CA SER A 109 23.59 -30.37 -2.27
C SER A 109 23.47 -28.94 -1.74
N GLU A 110 24.61 -28.29 -1.50
CA GLU A 110 24.65 -26.91 -1.00
C GLU A 110 23.83 -25.95 -1.88
N ARG A 111 23.93 -26.10 -3.22
CA ARG A 111 23.17 -25.28 -4.18
C ARG A 111 21.67 -25.56 -4.14
N GLU A 112 21.27 -26.82 -3.98
CA GLU A 112 19.86 -27.21 -3.81
C GLU A 112 19.29 -26.64 -2.50
N ARG A 113 20.03 -26.76 -1.40
CA ARG A 113 19.67 -26.21 -0.09
C ARG A 113 19.51 -24.69 -0.15
N GLN A 114 20.48 -23.97 -0.73
CA GLN A 114 20.42 -22.51 -0.91
C GLN A 114 19.21 -22.07 -1.74
N CYS A 115 18.97 -22.72 -2.90
CA CYS A 115 17.81 -22.39 -3.73
C CYS A 115 16.48 -22.65 -3.00
N TYR A 116 16.39 -23.75 -2.25
CA TYR A 116 15.19 -24.13 -1.51
C TYR A 116 14.90 -23.16 -0.36
N VAL A 117 15.91 -22.80 0.45
CA VAL A 117 15.76 -21.85 1.56
C VAL A 117 15.35 -20.46 1.06
N LEU A 118 15.97 -19.95 -0.01
CA LEU A 118 15.62 -18.65 -0.56
C LEU A 118 14.20 -18.62 -1.14
N HIS A 119 13.79 -19.69 -1.82
CA HIS A 119 12.47 -19.73 -2.44
C HIS A 119 11.33 -20.04 -1.45
N VAL A 120 11.53 -20.99 -0.54
CA VAL A 120 10.49 -21.51 0.36
C VAL A 120 10.54 -20.86 1.74
N GLY A 121 11.72 -20.45 2.22
CA GLY A 121 11.88 -19.79 3.51
C GLY A 121 11.66 -18.28 3.44
N PHE A 122 12.11 -17.63 2.36
CA PHE A 122 12.03 -16.18 2.17
C PHE A 122 11.06 -15.73 1.06
N ASP A 123 10.31 -16.66 0.46
CA ASP A 123 9.35 -16.40 -0.63
C ASP A 123 9.92 -15.65 -1.84
N TYR A 124 11.23 -15.77 -2.11
CA TYR A 124 11.83 -15.13 -3.28
C TYR A 124 11.38 -15.81 -4.57
N SER A 125 11.11 -15.02 -5.62
CA SER A 125 10.82 -15.58 -6.93
C SER A 125 12.03 -16.31 -7.51
N MET A 126 11.82 -17.34 -8.35
CA MET A 126 12.92 -18.08 -8.99
C MET A 126 13.89 -17.17 -9.79
N LEU A 127 13.41 -16.01 -10.26
CA LEU A 127 14.24 -15.02 -10.93
C LEU A 127 15.13 -14.26 -9.94
N GLN A 128 14.59 -13.85 -8.81
CA GLN A 128 15.37 -13.20 -7.74
C GLN A 128 16.41 -14.17 -7.18
N VAL A 129 16.05 -15.43 -6.91
CA VAL A 129 17.01 -16.46 -6.47
C VAL A 129 18.13 -16.67 -7.49
N ALA A 130 17.80 -16.65 -8.79
CA ALA A 130 18.79 -16.73 -9.86
C ALA A 130 19.76 -15.54 -9.86
N GLN A 131 19.27 -14.33 -9.59
CA GLN A 131 20.08 -13.12 -9.50
C GLN A 131 20.99 -13.16 -8.26
N GLU A 132 20.44 -13.51 -7.09
CA GLU A 132 21.20 -13.62 -5.84
C GLU A 132 22.34 -14.66 -5.92
N LEU A 133 22.06 -15.83 -6.51
CA LEU A 133 23.03 -16.92 -6.61
C LEU A 133 23.89 -16.87 -7.90
N ASN A 134 23.70 -15.85 -8.74
CA ASN A 134 24.35 -15.68 -10.04
C ASN A 134 24.28 -16.93 -10.95
N ILE A 135 23.09 -17.52 -11.06
CA ILE A 135 22.82 -18.71 -11.88
C ILE A 135 21.63 -18.48 -12.82
N LYS A 136 21.47 -19.34 -13.83
CA LYS A 136 20.33 -19.25 -14.74
C LYS A 136 19.05 -19.69 -14.03
N LYS A 137 17.92 -19.05 -14.33
CA LYS A 137 16.58 -19.42 -13.82
C LYS A 137 16.24 -20.90 -14.05
N ALA A 138 16.63 -21.46 -15.20
CA ALA A 138 16.43 -22.87 -15.50
C ALA A 138 17.21 -23.80 -14.54
N SER A 139 18.42 -23.41 -14.13
CA SER A 139 19.21 -24.14 -13.15
C SER A 139 18.55 -24.11 -11.76
N VAL A 140 18.05 -22.94 -11.32
CA VAL A 140 17.29 -22.82 -10.07
C VAL A 140 16.08 -23.75 -10.08
N GLN A 141 15.34 -23.80 -11.17
CA GLN A 141 14.18 -24.68 -11.31
C GLN A 141 14.55 -26.16 -11.16
N ASN A 142 15.66 -26.59 -11.76
CA ASN A 142 16.13 -27.97 -11.63
C ASN A 142 16.58 -28.28 -10.20
N HIS A 143 17.34 -27.39 -9.58
CA HIS A 143 17.76 -27.54 -8.18
C HIS A 143 16.57 -27.61 -7.22
N LEU A 144 15.53 -26.79 -7.43
CA LEU A 144 14.30 -26.85 -6.62
C LEU A 144 13.55 -28.17 -6.81
N LYS A 145 13.46 -28.69 -8.05
CA LYS A 145 12.81 -29.98 -8.33
C LYS A 145 13.54 -31.15 -7.67
N GLU A 146 14.86 -31.19 -7.79
CA GLU A 146 15.68 -32.23 -7.15
C GLU A 146 15.64 -32.13 -5.63
N ALA A 147 15.73 -30.91 -5.07
CA ALA A 147 15.56 -30.67 -3.64
C ALA A 147 14.21 -31.20 -3.12
N ALA A 148 13.11 -30.83 -3.78
CA ALA A 148 11.76 -31.26 -3.38
C ALA A 148 11.60 -32.78 -3.45
N LYS A 149 12.21 -33.43 -4.46
CA LYS A 149 12.21 -34.89 -4.59
C LYS A 149 12.98 -35.56 -3.45
N LYS A 150 14.15 -35.04 -3.08
CA LYS A 150 14.97 -35.56 -1.98
C LYS A 150 14.29 -35.40 -0.63
N ILE A 151 13.74 -34.23 -0.33
CA ILE A 151 12.99 -33.96 0.92
C ILE A 151 11.81 -34.92 1.05
N LYS A 152 11.06 -35.12 -0.05
CA LYS A 152 9.93 -36.07 -0.06
C LYS A 152 10.36 -37.50 0.27
N ASN A 153 11.50 -37.94 -0.27
CA ASN A 153 12.05 -39.27 -0.01
C ASN A 153 12.56 -39.41 1.44
N ASN A 154 13.17 -38.38 2.00
CA ASN A 154 13.65 -38.38 3.38
C ASN A 154 12.48 -38.46 4.35
N ARG A 155 11.43 -37.66 4.13
CA ARG A 155 10.20 -37.70 4.94
C ARG A 155 9.51 -39.07 4.93
N THR A 156 9.56 -39.80 3.81
CA THR A 156 9.02 -41.17 3.79
C THR A 156 9.85 -42.14 4.62
N ARG A 157 11.16 -41.94 4.75
CA ARG A 157 12.04 -42.81 5.56
C ARG A 157 11.77 -42.65 7.05
N ASP A 158 11.51 -41.44 7.52
CA ASP A 158 11.13 -41.16 8.91
C ASP A 158 9.84 -41.87 9.34
N MET A 159 8.86 -41.96 8.43
CA MET A 159 7.63 -42.70 8.71
C MET A 159 7.87 -44.19 8.96
N PHE A 160 8.95 -44.76 8.41
CA PHE A 160 9.33 -46.17 8.62
C PHE A 160 10.31 -46.39 9.76
N SER A 161 10.99 -45.36 10.29
CA SER A 161 11.95 -45.48 11.40
C SER A 161 11.28 -45.46 12.78
N ILE A 162 10.03 -44.98 12.88
CA ILE A 162 9.26 -44.89 14.14
C ILE A 162 8.44 -46.17 14.43
N VAL A 163 8.35 -47.12 13.50
CA VAL A 163 7.49 -48.33 13.61
C VAL A 163 8.31 -49.61 13.90
N VAL A 164 9.48 -49.50 14.54
CA VAL A 164 10.26 -50.68 15.00
C VAL A 164 10.61 -50.55 16.47
#